data_AF-A0AB37J9J6-F1
#
_entry.id   AF-A0AB37J9J6-F1
#
_cell.length_a   1.000
_cell.length_b   1.000
_cell.length_c   1.000
_cell.angle_alpha   90.00
_cell.angle_beta   90.00
_cell.angle_gamma   90.00
#
_symmetry.space_group_name_H-M   'P 1'
#
loop_
_entity.id
_entity.type
_entity.pdbx_description
1 polymer ?
#
loop_
_entity_poly.entity_id
_entity_poly.type
_entity_poly.pdbx_seq_one_letter_code
_entity_poly.pdbx_strand_id
1 'polypeptide(L)'
;MSKKEKKPSDSTLAKQAIARKYNTALIIVSCSDGYAAVDKEHIQIFKYNKDINDVSSISTYHFSDFNTVIIDRFAIKAIMNFKGLHKHFEFIPTEEIKELENLLRTNTHLHVEKLERKWHNKILGFRSQNKFKMIFASLVYLFIVISTINGCVDKKIEQQKAAEQDKIEQQKITSVAKKKKAKEDEIKALKTDDGQPINVPLYTKYNVKYKSSEPTDIETLKDEAVMKRFEKMAEKYNMSVPEYISKEHEIVAANVAKAKDEAEKQKEEKNPNNNQTSSESTDGSYSKKAIQSTLNRLNKDIDSWKAMNGGKLNKNDMAVINNDLKFVLEHVQDLESDVGTNSQIEQFKIAINSHINAFEIGSANDVSKLIIQANAL
;
A
#
# COMPACT_ATOMS: atom_id res chain seq x y z
N MET A 1 -13.60 -12.68 44.03
CA MET A 1 -13.33 -12.30 42.62
C MET A 1 -12.24 -11.24 42.62
N SER A 2 -11.00 -11.59 42.25
CA SER A 2 -9.91 -10.61 42.18
C SER A 2 -10.01 -9.83 40.88
N LYS A 3 -10.13 -8.50 40.96
CA LYS A 3 -10.11 -7.60 39.80
C LYS A 3 -8.72 -7.74 39.15
N LYS A 4 -8.64 -8.33 37.96
CA LYS A 4 -7.44 -8.26 37.12
C LYS A 4 -7.19 -6.79 36.79
N GLU A 5 -6.27 -6.15 37.50
CA GLU A 5 -5.74 -4.85 37.13
C GLU A 5 -5.13 -4.97 35.72
N LYS A 6 -5.67 -4.20 34.77
CA LYS A 6 -5.10 -4.10 33.43
C LYS A 6 -3.74 -3.42 33.58
N LYS A 7 -2.68 -4.14 33.24
CA LYS A 7 -1.32 -3.59 33.15
C LYS A 7 -1.37 -2.33 32.27
N PRO A 8 -0.80 -1.18 32.73
CA PRO A 8 -0.83 0.05 31.96
C PRO A 8 -0.19 -0.15 30.59
N SER A 9 -0.75 0.48 29.55
CA SER A 9 -0.19 0.42 28.20
C SER A 9 1.16 1.14 28.15
N ASP A 10 2.00 0.75 27.20
CA ASP A 10 3.33 1.36 27.01
C ASP A 10 3.24 2.88 26.79
N SER A 11 2.17 3.38 26.16
CA SER A 11 1.89 4.80 25.98
C SER A 11 1.61 5.52 27.31
N THR A 12 0.81 4.91 28.19
CA THR A 12 0.54 5.48 29.53
C THR A 12 1.82 5.55 30.37
N LEU A 13 2.66 4.52 30.30
CA LEU A 13 3.95 4.48 31.01
C LEU A 13 4.91 5.55 30.48
N ALA A 14 5.02 5.68 29.16
CA ALA A 14 5.85 6.71 28.53
C ALA A 14 5.41 8.13 28.93
N LYS A 15 4.12 8.44 28.84
CA LYS A 15 3.58 9.75 29.27
C LYS A 15 3.84 10.02 30.75
N GLN A 16 3.69 9.01 31.60
CA GLN A 16 3.96 9.15 33.03
C GLN A 16 5.45 9.40 33.32
N ALA A 17 6.36 8.73 32.60
CA ALA A 17 7.79 8.96 32.72
C ALA A 17 8.18 10.38 32.27
N ILE A 18 7.58 10.89 31.19
CA ILE A 18 7.78 12.27 30.73
C ILE A 18 7.25 13.27 31.76
N ALA A 19 6.02 13.07 32.26
CA ALA A 19 5.41 13.97 33.24
C ALA A 19 6.23 14.09 34.54
N ARG A 20 6.93 13.01 34.94
CA ARG A 20 7.83 13.02 36.10
C ARG A 20 9.12 13.80 35.85
N LYS A 21 9.69 13.70 34.64
CA LYS A 21 10.94 14.39 34.28
C LYS A 21 10.73 15.83 33.82
N TYR A 22 9.55 16.12 33.27
CA TYR A 22 9.24 17.36 32.57
C TYR A 22 7.95 17.96 33.13
N ASN A 23 8.04 18.52 34.33
CA ASN A 23 6.91 19.03 35.11
C ASN A 23 6.32 20.35 34.57
N THR A 24 7.02 21.02 33.65
CA THR A 24 6.57 22.23 32.97
C THR A 24 5.70 21.94 31.74
N ALA A 25 5.56 20.68 31.34
CA ALA A 25 4.69 20.27 30.23
C ALA A 25 3.25 20.71 30.52
N LEU A 26 2.68 21.48 29.60
CA LEU A 26 1.24 21.74 29.59
C LEU A 26 0.48 20.59 28.93
N ILE A 27 1.08 19.98 27.92
CA ILE A 27 0.50 18.89 27.12
C ILE A 27 1.57 17.84 26.83
N ILE A 28 1.21 16.55 26.94
CA ILE A 28 2.09 15.43 26.58
C ILE A 28 1.38 14.52 25.59
N VAL A 29 1.91 14.46 24.37
CA VAL A 29 1.28 13.78 23.24
C VAL A 29 2.20 12.77 22.60
N SER A 30 1.62 11.75 22.01
CA SER A 30 2.31 10.85 21.09
C SER A 30 2.47 11.54 19.72
N CYS A 31 3.61 11.32 19.07
CA CYS A 31 3.94 11.87 17.75
C CYS A 31 4.65 10.82 16.88
N SER A 32 4.86 11.12 15.60
CA SER A 32 5.58 10.25 14.65
C SER A 32 6.90 9.71 15.20
N ASP A 33 7.65 10.56 15.89
CA ASP A 33 9.01 10.27 16.36
C ASP A 33 9.09 9.81 17.81
N GLY A 34 7.93 9.50 18.42
CA GLY A 34 7.84 9.02 19.81
C GLY A 34 6.79 9.78 20.60
N TYR A 35 7.24 10.52 21.61
CA TYR A 35 6.38 11.31 22.49
C TYR A 35 6.92 12.73 22.58
N ALA A 36 6.05 13.72 22.73
CA ALA A 36 6.44 15.10 22.85
C ALA A 36 5.82 15.73 24.09
N ALA A 37 6.62 16.47 24.85
CA ALA A 37 6.15 17.41 25.84
C ALA A 37 6.10 18.80 25.21
N VAL A 38 4.99 19.50 25.39
CA VAL A 38 4.78 20.85 24.89
C VAL A 38 4.54 21.78 26.07
N ASP A 39 5.40 22.80 26.19
CA ASP A 39 5.24 23.88 27.16
C ASP A 39 4.97 25.22 26.43
N LYS A 40 5.21 26.35 27.09
CA LYS A 40 4.98 27.69 26.51
C LYS A 40 6.12 28.16 25.61
N GLU A 41 7.30 27.57 25.73
CA GLU A 41 8.52 28.05 25.11
C GLU A 41 9.04 27.12 24.02
N HIS A 42 8.78 25.81 24.13
CA HIS A 42 9.31 24.83 23.21
C HIS A 42 8.50 23.52 23.16
N ILE A 43 8.87 22.71 22.16
CA ILE A 43 8.45 21.32 22.02
C ILE A 43 9.69 20.45 22.24
N GLN A 44 9.62 19.50 23.16
CA GLN A 44 10.68 18.52 23.39
C GLN A 44 10.21 17.11 23.04
N ILE A 45 10.97 16.42 22.19
CA ILE A 45 10.68 15.05 21.72
C ILE A 45 11.48 14.05 22.54
N PHE A 46 10.82 12.97 22.93
CA PHE A 46 11.33 11.88 23.74
C PHE A 46 11.16 10.53 23.06
N LYS A 47 12.16 9.66 23.23
CA LYS A 47 12.06 8.24 22.94
C LYS A 47 11.82 7.48 24.23
N TYR A 48 10.79 6.64 24.26
CA TYR A 48 10.56 5.73 25.38
C TYR A 48 11.39 4.45 25.20
N ASN A 49 12.19 4.13 26.21
CA ASN A 49 12.89 2.87 26.32
C ASN A 49 12.12 1.95 27.28
N LYS A 50 11.52 0.91 26.71
CA LYS A 50 10.68 -0.04 27.42
C LYS A 50 11.47 -0.91 28.41
N ASP A 51 12.74 -1.18 28.12
CA ASP A 51 13.56 -2.10 28.91
C ASP A 51 13.93 -1.51 30.28
N ILE A 52 14.13 -0.19 30.31
CA ILE A 52 14.45 0.57 31.54
C ILE A 52 13.25 1.38 32.07
N ASN A 53 12.09 1.32 31.39
CA ASN A 53 10.89 2.09 31.70
C ASN A 53 11.19 3.59 31.90
N ASP A 54 11.95 4.16 30.96
CA ASP A 54 12.40 5.53 31.04
C ASP A 54 12.41 6.21 29.67
N VAL A 55 12.51 7.53 29.66
CA VAL A 55 12.53 8.36 28.46
C VAL A 55 13.84 9.11 28.28
N SER A 56 14.30 9.16 27.02
CA SER A 56 15.47 9.91 26.59
C SER A 56 15.04 11.07 25.69
N SER A 57 15.53 12.28 25.98
CA SER A 57 15.31 13.43 25.10
C SER A 57 16.06 13.25 23.78
N ILE A 58 15.37 13.46 22.66
CA ILE A 58 15.90 13.34 21.30
C ILE A 58 16.22 14.72 20.75
N SER A 59 15.28 15.65 20.89
CA SER A 59 15.37 16.97 20.26
C SER A 59 14.48 17.97 20.98
N THR A 60 14.88 19.24 20.91
CA THR A 60 14.20 20.37 21.55
C THR A 60 14.06 21.48 20.52
N TYR A 61 12.85 21.99 20.34
CA TYR A 61 12.51 23.00 19.34
C TYR A 61 11.87 24.20 20.02
N HIS A 62 12.60 25.31 20.12
CA HIS A 62 12.10 26.53 20.74
C HIS A 62 11.18 27.29 19.80
N PHE A 63 10.04 27.75 20.32
CA PHE A 63 9.10 28.54 19.51
C PHE A 63 9.70 29.84 19.01
N SER A 64 10.67 30.42 19.72
CA SER A 64 11.42 31.61 19.30
C SER A 64 12.21 31.42 18.00
N ASP A 65 12.47 30.18 17.60
CA ASP A 65 13.13 29.88 16.32
C ASP A 65 12.18 30.03 15.12
N PHE A 66 10.88 30.19 15.37
CA PHE A 66 9.84 30.15 14.34
C PHE A 66 8.95 31.40 14.40
N ASN A 67 8.46 31.83 13.25
CA ASN A 67 7.55 32.97 13.15
C ASN A 67 6.10 32.52 12.91
N THR A 68 5.94 31.42 12.17
CA THR A 68 4.64 30.94 11.71
C THR A 68 4.53 29.44 11.94
N VAL A 69 3.35 28.97 12.32
CA VAL A 69 2.99 27.55 12.30
C VAL A 69 1.79 27.34 11.38
N ILE A 70 1.97 26.49 10.37
CA ILE A 70 0.92 26.11 9.43
C ILE A 70 0.33 24.78 9.87
N ILE A 71 -0.94 24.79 10.27
CA ILE A 71 -1.65 23.61 10.75
C ILE A 71 -2.54 23.05 9.63
N ASP A 72 -2.15 21.89 9.09
CA ASP A 72 -2.93 21.11 8.13
C ASP A 72 -3.68 19.98 8.84
N ARG A 73 -5.00 20.14 8.98
CA ARG A 73 -5.85 19.21 9.73
C ARG A 73 -6.56 18.23 8.82
N PHE A 74 -6.22 16.95 8.98
CA PHE A 74 -6.93 15.81 8.39
C PHE A 74 -7.97 15.24 9.36
N ALA A 75 -8.74 14.25 8.93
CA ALA A 75 -9.79 13.62 9.75
C ALA A 75 -9.24 12.95 11.02
N ILE A 76 -8.02 12.39 10.98
CA ILE A 76 -7.44 11.56 12.04
C ILE A 76 -6.07 12.09 12.52
N LYS A 77 -5.39 12.93 11.73
CA LYS A 77 -4.06 13.48 12.05
C LYS A 77 -3.99 14.98 11.78
N ALA A 78 -3.06 15.66 12.42
CA ALA A 78 -2.66 17.01 12.05
C ALA A 78 -1.17 17.03 11.72
N ILE A 79 -0.82 17.86 10.74
CA ILE A 79 0.57 18.16 10.42
C ILE A 79 0.77 19.64 10.75
N MET A 80 1.70 19.93 11.66
CA MET A 80 2.03 21.27 12.10
C MET A 80 3.41 21.61 11.56
N ASN A 81 3.46 22.54 10.60
CA ASN A 81 4.71 22.96 9.96
C ASN A 81 5.15 24.30 10.53
N PHE A 82 6.18 24.28 11.37
CA PHE A 82 6.81 25.45 11.93
C PHE A 82 7.83 26.02 10.95
N LYS A 83 7.70 27.32 10.63
CA LYS A 83 8.55 28.05 9.70
C LYS A 83 9.25 29.20 10.41
N GLY A 84 10.58 29.13 10.43
CA GLY A 84 11.49 30.20 10.86
C GLY A 84 12.35 30.69 9.70
N LEU A 85 13.22 31.67 9.98
CA LEU A 85 14.09 32.28 8.96
C LEU A 85 15.05 31.26 8.32
N HIS A 86 15.55 30.31 9.11
CA HIS A 86 16.50 29.27 8.68
C HIS A 86 16.22 27.88 9.28
N LYS A 87 15.08 27.70 9.93
CA LYS A 87 14.69 26.45 10.58
C LYS A 87 13.27 26.06 10.17
N HIS A 88 13.12 24.78 9.84
CA HIS A 88 11.85 24.16 9.56
C HIS A 88 11.69 22.95 10.48
N PHE A 89 10.52 22.84 11.09
CA PHE A 89 10.19 21.72 11.95
C PHE A 89 8.78 21.23 11.62
N GLU A 90 8.66 19.98 11.20
CA GLU A 90 7.39 19.32 11.00
C GLU A 90 7.04 18.51 12.26
N PHE A 91 5.88 18.78 12.83
CA PHE A 91 5.37 18.10 14.00
C PHE A 91 4.04 17.42 13.69
N ILE A 92 3.96 16.11 13.92
CA ILE A 92 2.78 15.30 13.61
C ILE A 92 2.24 14.67 14.91
N PRO A 93 1.42 15.40 15.68
CA PRO A 93 0.77 14.86 16.86
C PRO A 93 -0.34 13.88 16.46
N THR A 94 -0.45 12.76 17.19
CA THR A 94 -1.50 11.74 16.95
C THR A 94 -2.71 11.92 17.86
N GLU A 95 -2.63 12.76 18.89
CA GLU A 95 -3.67 12.99 19.88
C GLU A 95 -3.69 14.46 20.35
N GLU A 96 -4.76 14.85 21.07
CA GLU A 96 -4.93 16.19 21.70
C GLU A 96 -4.74 17.41 20.76
N ILE A 97 -4.93 17.19 19.45
CA ILE A 97 -4.69 18.18 18.38
C ILE A 97 -5.37 19.54 18.63
N LYS A 98 -6.61 19.52 19.12
CA LYS A 98 -7.38 20.76 19.38
C LYS A 98 -6.78 21.56 20.55
N GLU A 99 -6.35 20.88 21.60
CA GLU A 99 -5.78 21.50 22.79
C GLU A 99 -4.40 22.08 22.46
N LEU A 100 -3.63 21.35 21.65
CA LEU A 100 -2.36 21.83 21.14
C LEU A 100 -2.51 23.05 20.21
N GLU A 101 -3.49 23.06 19.30
CA GLU A 101 -3.80 24.25 18.48
C GLU A 101 -4.14 25.46 19.37
N ASN A 102 -4.94 25.24 20.43
CA ASN A 102 -5.29 26.29 21.37
C ASN A 102 -4.09 26.79 22.18
N LEU A 103 -3.22 25.88 22.61
CA LEU A 103 -1.98 26.21 23.31
C LEU A 103 -1.10 27.10 22.45
N LEU A 104 -0.86 26.70 21.19
CA LEU A 104 -0.03 27.47 20.26
C LEU A 104 -0.61 28.86 20.00
N ARG A 105 -1.93 28.99 19.82
CA ARG A 105 -2.59 30.29 19.60
C ARG A 105 -2.53 31.22 20.81
N THR A 106 -2.62 30.68 22.02
CA THR A 106 -2.87 31.48 23.23
C THR A 106 -1.59 31.76 24.02
N ASN A 107 -0.62 30.84 23.97
CA ASN A 107 0.56 30.88 24.84
C ASN A 107 1.87 31.14 24.09
N THR A 108 1.84 31.27 22.76
CA THR A 108 3.04 31.51 21.95
C THR A 108 2.88 32.75 21.07
N HIS A 109 4.00 33.32 20.65
CA HIS A 109 4.04 34.47 19.74
C HIS A 109 3.87 34.06 18.25
N LEU A 110 3.64 32.77 17.98
CA LEU A 110 3.59 32.24 16.62
C LEU A 110 2.33 32.70 15.90
N HIS A 111 2.48 33.09 14.63
CA HIS A 111 1.33 33.26 13.77
C HIS A 111 0.77 31.89 13.36
N VAL A 112 -0.44 31.56 13.82
CA VAL A 112 -1.09 30.27 13.56
C VAL A 112 -1.95 30.37 12.31
N GLU A 113 -1.45 29.83 11.20
CA GLU A 113 -2.20 29.71 9.95
C GLU A 113 -2.87 28.35 9.87
N LYS A 114 -4.20 28.35 9.68
CA LYS A 114 -4.96 27.13 9.50
C LYS A 114 -5.24 26.91 8.03
N LEU A 115 -4.76 25.81 7.47
CA LEU A 115 -5.10 25.43 6.11
C LEU A 115 -6.53 24.87 6.08
N GLU A 116 -7.49 25.75 5.76
CA GLU A 116 -8.89 25.36 5.59
C GLU A 116 -9.10 24.60 4.29
N ARG A 117 -9.03 23.27 4.38
CA ARG A 117 -9.48 22.39 3.30
C ARG A 117 -11.00 22.14 3.41
N LYS A 118 -11.70 22.20 2.26
CA LYS A 118 -13.10 21.75 2.16
C LYS A 118 -13.20 20.30 2.68
N TRP A 119 -14.20 19.99 3.51
CA TRP A 119 -14.27 18.74 4.28
C TRP A 119 -14.17 17.46 3.43
N HIS A 120 -14.71 17.47 2.20
CA HIS A 120 -14.57 16.36 1.26
C HIS A 120 -13.11 16.09 0.86
N ASN A 121 -12.24 17.11 0.77
CA ASN A 121 -10.81 16.91 0.50
C ASN A 121 -10.03 16.34 1.69
N LYS A 122 -10.66 16.21 2.87
CA LYS A 122 -10.09 15.55 4.05
C LYS A 122 -10.34 14.04 4.07
N ILE A 123 -11.23 13.56 3.21
CA ILE A 123 -11.63 12.15 3.12
C ILE A 123 -10.70 11.45 2.13
N LEU A 124 -10.14 10.30 2.53
CA LEU A 124 -9.25 9.51 1.67
C LEU A 124 -10.03 9.09 0.40
N GLY A 125 -9.45 9.32 -0.78
CA GLY A 125 -10.09 9.08 -2.09
C GLY A 125 -10.76 10.29 -2.71
N PHE A 126 -11.32 11.21 -1.92
CA PHE A 126 -11.87 12.48 -2.42
C PHE A 126 -10.81 13.57 -2.60
N ARG A 127 -9.67 13.45 -1.92
CA ARG A 127 -8.50 14.34 -2.04
C ARG A 127 -7.94 14.44 -3.46
N SER A 128 -8.04 13.37 -4.24
CA SER A 128 -7.40 13.28 -5.55
C SER A 128 -8.17 13.99 -6.67
N GLN A 129 -9.42 14.43 -6.44
CA GLN A 129 -10.36 14.90 -7.47
C GLN A 129 -10.56 13.98 -8.69
N ASN A 130 -9.96 12.79 -8.67
CA ASN A 130 -10.15 11.78 -9.70
C ASN A 130 -11.50 11.09 -9.45
N LYS A 131 -12.39 11.17 -10.47
CA LYS A 131 -13.76 10.65 -10.43
C LYS A 131 -13.82 9.19 -9.97
N PHE A 132 -12.84 8.36 -10.35
CA PHE A 132 -12.79 6.94 -9.95
C PHE A 132 -12.48 6.75 -8.46
N LYS A 133 -11.54 7.53 -7.92
CA LYS A 133 -11.17 7.46 -6.49
C LYS A 133 -12.29 8.01 -5.60
N MET A 134 -13.06 8.98 -6.09
CA MET A 134 -14.26 9.51 -5.42
C MET A 134 -15.41 8.49 -5.40
N ILE A 135 -15.69 7.80 -6.51
CA ILE A 135 -16.73 6.76 -6.57
C ILE A 135 -16.40 5.61 -5.61
N PHE A 136 -15.16 5.12 -5.63
CA PHE A 136 -14.75 4.03 -4.75
C PHE A 136 -14.83 4.41 -3.26
N ALA A 137 -14.35 5.60 -2.91
CA ALA A 137 -14.49 6.12 -1.55
C ALA A 137 -15.97 6.24 -1.13
N SER A 138 -16.84 6.72 -2.03
CA SER A 138 -18.28 6.84 -1.75
C SER A 138 -18.92 5.51 -1.35
N LEU A 139 -18.59 4.42 -2.05
CA LEU A 139 -19.11 3.08 -1.75
C LEU A 139 -18.64 2.56 -0.39
N VAL A 140 -17.36 2.79 -0.05
CA VAL A 140 -16.79 2.37 1.24
C VAL A 140 -17.42 3.13 2.40
N TYR A 141 -17.58 4.45 2.28
CA TYR A 141 -18.21 5.24 3.34
C TYR A 141 -19.70 4.95 3.47
N LEU A 142 -20.40 4.67 2.36
CA LEU A 142 -21.78 4.23 2.38
C LEU A 142 -21.93 2.89 3.13
N PHE A 143 -21.01 1.94 2.90
CA PHE A 143 -20.99 0.67 3.62
C PHE A 143 -20.81 0.87 5.15
N ILE A 144 -19.89 1.75 5.57
CA ILE A 144 -19.68 2.06 6.99
C ILE A 144 -20.93 2.69 7.63
N VAL A 145 -21.63 3.59 6.91
CA VAL A 145 -22.88 4.19 7.40
C VAL A 145 -24.00 3.14 7.52
N ILE A 146 -24.14 2.24 6.54
CA ILE A 146 -25.12 1.14 6.61
C ILE A 146 -24.80 0.19 7.78
N SER A 147 -23.52 -0.16 7.98
CA SER A 147 -23.09 -1.01 9.10
C SER A 147 -23.34 -0.36 10.46
N THR A 148 -23.17 0.95 10.59
CA THR A 148 -23.44 1.67 11.85
C THR A 148 -24.93 1.84 12.13
N ILE A 149 -25.78 2.02 11.12
CA ILE A 149 -27.24 2.00 11.28
C ILE A 149 -27.69 0.61 11.74
N ASN A 150 -27.19 -0.46 11.11
CA ASN A 150 -27.52 -1.83 11.51
C ASN A 150 -27.09 -2.13 12.97
N GLY A 151 -25.86 -1.76 13.34
CA GLY A 151 -25.36 -1.97 14.71
C GLY A 151 -25.95 -1.06 15.80
N CYS A 152 -26.61 0.05 15.44
CA CYS A 152 -27.29 0.93 16.40
C CYS A 152 -28.76 0.52 16.61
N VAL A 153 -29.39 -0.10 15.61
CA VAL A 153 -30.72 -0.71 15.70
C VAL A 153 -30.70 -1.94 16.62
N ASP A 154 -29.59 -2.68 16.67
CA ASP A 154 -29.42 -3.86 17.55
C ASP A 154 -29.50 -3.51 19.05
N LYS A 155 -28.95 -2.37 19.50
CA LYS A 155 -28.91 -2.02 20.94
C LYS A 155 -30.24 -1.59 21.55
N LYS A 156 -31.21 -1.14 20.74
CA LYS A 156 -32.54 -0.73 21.24
C LYS A 156 -33.57 -1.87 21.19
N ILE A 157 -33.28 -2.94 20.46
CA ILE A 157 -34.22 -4.02 20.16
C ILE A 157 -33.95 -5.29 21.00
N GLU A 158 -32.71 -5.48 21.49
CA GLU A 158 -32.34 -6.63 22.34
C GLU A 158 -33.08 -6.71 23.70
N GLN A 159 -33.55 -5.60 24.27
CA GLN A 159 -34.22 -5.62 25.58
C GLN A 159 -35.70 -6.03 25.53
N GLN A 160 -36.36 -6.03 24.36
CA GLN A 160 -37.78 -6.36 24.24
C GLN A 160 -38.07 -7.65 23.43
N LYS A 161 -37.11 -8.16 22.65
CA LYS A 161 -37.32 -9.35 21.82
C LYS A 161 -36.97 -10.70 22.47
N ALA A 162 -36.30 -10.70 23.62
CA ALA A 162 -35.87 -11.93 24.30
C ALA A 162 -37.03 -12.79 24.87
N ALA A 163 -38.27 -12.29 24.87
CA ALA A 163 -39.40 -12.99 25.50
C ALA A 163 -40.37 -13.68 24.51
N GLU A 164 -40.36 -13.35 23.21
CA GLU A 164 -41.48 -13.75 22.33
C GLU A 164 -41.10 -14.35 20.97
N GLN A 165 -39.87 -14.18 20.48
CA GLN A 165 -39.44 -14.73 19.18
C GLN A 165 -38.76 -16.11 19.23
N ASP A 166 -38.64 -16.74 20.40
CA ASP A 166 -38.08 -18.11 20.53
C ASP A 166 -39.04 -19.21 20.04
N LYS A 167 -40.28 -18.88 19.65
CA LYS A 167 -41.29 -19.89 19.27
C LYS A 167 -41.75 -19.92 17.81
N ILE A 168 -41.50 -18.90 17.00
CA ILE A 168 -42.18 -18.81 15.67
C ILE A 168 -41.21 -18.72 14.47
N GLU A 169 -39.92 -18.36 14.64
CA GLU A 169 -39.04 -18.08 13.50
C GLU A 169 -38.10 -19.23 13.07
N GLN A 170 -38.22 -20.42 13.67
CA GLN A 170 -37.46 -21.61 13.22
C GLN A 170 -38.02 -22.27 11.93
N GLN A 171 -39.22 -21.92 11.47
CA GLN A 171 -39.88 -22.68 10.39
C GLN A 171 -39.89 -22.04 8.99
N LYS A 172 -39.54 -20.75 8.80
CA LYS A 172 -39.67 -20.09 7.47
C LYS A 172 -38.37 -19.63 6.80
N ILE A 173 -37.24 -19.56 7.49
CA ILE A 173 -35.95 -19.13 6.91
C ILE A 173 -35.15 -20.31 6.29
N THR A 174 -35.50 -21.55 6.64
CA THR A 174 -34.76 -22.75 6.23
C THR A 174 -34.87 -23.11 4.75
N SER A 175 -35.88 -22.62 4.01
CA SER A 175 -36.12 -23.05 2.61
C SER A 175 -35.38 -22.22 1.55
N VAL A 176 -35.06 -20.95 1.83
CA VAL A 176 -34.40 -20.07 0.84
C VAL A 176 -32.88 -19.99 1.04
N ALA A 177 -32.38 -20.05 2.27
CA ALA A 177 -30.94 -20.09 2.56
C ALA A 177 -30.28 -21.44 2.19
N LYS A 178 -31.03 -22.55 2.23
CA LYS A 178 -30.53 -23.86 1.76
C LYS A 178 -30.29 -23.92 0.25
N LYS A 179 -31.05 -23.18 -0.57
CA LYS A 179 -30.90 -23.19 -2.04
C LYS A 179 -29.68 -22.41 -2.55
N LYS A 180 -29.23 -21.35 -1.85
CA LYS A 180 -28.02 -20.59 -2.24
C LYS A 180 -26.73 -21.26 -1.78
N LYS A 181 -26.68 -21.83 -0.55
CA LYS A 181 -25.51 -22.58 -0.08
C LYS A 181 -25.29 -23.88 -0.86
N ALA A 182 -26.35 -24.64 -1.18
CA ALA A 182 -26.22 -25.89 -1.93
C ALA A 182 -25.58 -25.70 -3.32
N LYS A 183 -25.92 -24.62 -4.04
CA LYS A 183 -25.32 -24.32 -5.35
C LYS A 183 -23.84 -23.92 -5.26
N GLU A 184 -23.44 -23.23 -4.19
CA GLU A 184 -22.05 -22.81 -4.02
C GLU A 184 -21.16 -23.98 -3.60
N ASP A 185 -21.69 -24.90 -2.78
CA ASP A 185 -21.00 -26.12 -2.36
C ASP A 185 -20.89 -27.16 -3.50
N GLU A 186 -21.89 -27.27 -4.38
CA GLU A 186 -21.80 -28.08 -5.62
C GLU A 186 -20.71 -27.57 -6.56
N ILE A 187 -20.61 -26.26 -6.77
CA ILE A 187 -19.61 -25.67 -7.66
C ILE A 187 -18.20 -25.83 -7.10
N LYS A 188 -18.02 -25.74 -5.77
CA LYS A 188 -16.73 -25.98 -5.11
C LYS A 188 -16.28 -27.45 -5.17
N ALA A 189 -17.22 -28.39 -5.32
CA ALA A 189 -16.93 -29.81 -5.48
C ALA A 189 -16.50 -30.19 -6.92
N LEU A 190 -16.71 -29.31 -7.89
CA LEU A 190 -16.29 -29.54 -9.28
C LEU A 190 -14.76 -29.48 -9.41
N LYS A 191 -14.26 -30.31 -10.33
CA LYS A 191 -12.83 -30.43 -10.63
C LYS A 191 -12.57 -30.21 -12.11
N THR A 192 -11.37 -29.77 -12.45
CA THR A 192 -10.85 -29.81 -13.81
C THR A 192 -10.67 -31.26 -14.26
N ASP A 193 -10.46 -31.47 -15.57
CA ASP A 193 -10.28 -32.82 -16.12
C ASP A 193 -9.03 -33.53 -15.53
N ASP A 194 -8.07 -32.75 -15.05
CA ASP A 194 -6.86 -33.22 -14.33
C ASP A 194 -7.09 -33.45 -12.81
N GLY A 195 -8.33 -33.36 -12.34
CA GLY A 195 -8.70 -33.63 -10.94
C GLY A 195 -8.42 -32.51 -9.93
N GLN A 196 -8.05 -31.32 -10.39
CA GLN A 196 -7.75 -30.15 -9.55
C GLN A 196 -9.01 -29.32 -9.24
N PRO A 197 -9.07 -28.57 -8.12
CA PRO A 197 -10.21 -27.70 -7.83
C PRO A 197 -10.35 -26.59 -8.89
N ILE A 198 -11.59 -26.25 -9.23
CA ILE A 198 -11.87 -25.21 -10.22
C ILE A 198 -11.88 -23.80 -9.62
N ASN A 199 -11.52 -22.81 -10.43
CA ASN A 199 -11.74 -21.41 -10.14
C ASN A 199 -13.25 -21.10 -10.22
N VAL A 200 -13.88 -20.95 -9.05
CA VAL A 200 -15.33 -20.75 -8.90
C VAL A 200 -15.83 -19.49 -9.63
N PRO A 201 -15.14 -18.34 -9.57
CA PRO A 201 -15.56 -17.15 -10.30
C PRO A 201 -15.61 -17.34 -11.83
N LEU A 202 -14.59 -17.97 -12.44
CA LEU A 202 -14.55 -18.25 -13.87
C LEU A 202 -15.65 -19.21 -14.32
N TYR A 203 -15.89 -20.27 -13.53
CA TYR A 203 -16.96 -21.22 -13.84
C TYR A 203 -18.34 -20.58 -13.70
N THR A 204 -18.56 -19.79 -12.66
CA THR A 204 -19.85 -19.13 -12.42
C THR A 204 -20.20 -18.12 -13.52
N LYS A 205 -19.20 -17.41 -14.06
CA LYS A 205 -19.42 -16.34 -15.04
C LYS A 205 -19.37 -16.81 -16.50
N TYR A 206 -18.49 -17.75 -16.81
CA TYR A 206 -18.20 -18.17 -18.19
C TYR A 206 -18.44 -19.65 -18.45
N ASN A 207 -18.82 -20.43 -17.43
CA ASN A 207 -18.98 -21.89 -17.50
C ASN A 207 -17.71 -22.61 -17.97
N VAL A 208 -16.53 -22.07 -17.61
CA VAL A 208 -15.21 -22.61 -17.97
C VAL A 208 -14.57 -23.24 -16.74
N LYS A 209 -14.13 -24.50 -16.88
CA LYS A 209 -13.33 -25.18 -15.86
C LYS A 209 -11.88 -24.77 -16.00
N TYR A 210 -11.39 -23.93 -15.10
CA TYR A 210 -9.98 -23.54 -15.04
C TYR A 210 -9.43 -23.87 -13.66
N LYS A 211 -8.15 -24.27 -13.57
CA LYS A 211 -7.52 -24.65 -12.29
C LYS A 211 -7.49 -23.46 -11.32
N SER A 212 -7.87 -23.70 -10.06
CA SER A 212 -7.72 -22.72 -8.99
C SER A 212 -6.25 -22.59 -8.56
N SER A 213 -5.91 -21.48 -7.91
CA SER A 213 -4.57 -21.23 -7.35
C SER A 213 -4.39 -22.05 -6.06
N GLU A 214 -3.21 -22.65 -5.82
CA GLU A 214 -2.93 -23.58 -4.70
C GLU A 214 -3.53 -23.21 -3.31
N PRO A 215 -3.90 -24.22 -2.48
CA PRO A 215 -4.78 -24.05 -1.33
C PRO A 215 -4.08 -23.30 -0.19
N THR A 216 -4.41 -22.02 -0.05
CA THR A 216 -4.09 -21.16 1.09
C THR A 216 -5.22 -20.15 1.29
N ASP A 217 -5.36 -19.59 2.49
CA ASP A 217 -6.48 -18.71 2.95
C ASP A 217 -6.75 -17.41 2.13
N ILE A 218 -6.08 -17.25 0.97
CA ILE A 218 -6.13 -16.12 0.04
C ILE A 218 -6.91 -16.49 -1.25
N GLU A 219 -7.62 -17.63 -1.27
CA GLU A 219 -8.34 -18.20 -2.43
C GLU A 219 -9.18 -17.17 -3.22
N THR A 220 -9.99 -16.37 -2.53
CA THR A 220 -10.95 -15.46 -3.19
C THR A 220 -10.28 -14.32 -3.94
N LEU A 221 -9.18 -13.78 -3.43
CA LEU A 221 -8.45 -12.66 -4.04
C LEU A 221 -7.61 -13.12 -5.24
N LYS A 222 -7.02 -14.32 -5.16
CA LYS A 222 -6.24 -14.89 -6.27
C LYS A 222 -7.15 -15.30 -7.44
N ASP A 223 -8.29 -15.93 -7.15
CA ASP A 223 -9.22 -16.36 -8.19
C ASP A 223 -9.89 -15.18 -8.92
N GLU A 224 -10.14 -14.06 -8.22
CA GLU A 224 -10.60 -12.81 -8.85
C GLU A 224 -9.52 -12.16 -9.72
N ALA A 225 -8.25 -12.19 -9.28
CA ALA A 225 -7.14 -11.69 -10.08
C ALA A 225 -6.95 -12.51 -11.37
N VAL A 226 -7.11 -13.82 -11.30
CA VAL A 226 -7.08 -14.72 -12.47
C VAL A 226 -8.22 -14.40 -13.44
N MET A 227 -9.45 -14.17 -12.97
CA MET A 227 -10.56 -13.73 -13.82
C MET A 227 -10.22 -12.42 -14.54
N LYS A 228 -9.77 -11.39 -13.81
CA LYS A 228 -9.43 -10.09 -14.39
C LYS A 228 -8.31 -10.18 -15.43
N ARG A 229 -7.33 -11.07 -15.21
CA ARG A 229 -6.27 -11.34 -16.19
C ARG A 229 -6.85 -11.92 -17.49
N PHE A 230 -7.77 -12.87 -17.40
CA PHE A 230 -8.40 -13.46 -18.58
C PHE A 230 -9.27 -12.48 -19.36
N GLU A 231 -10.05 -11.64 -18.67
CA GLU A 231 -10.83 -10.58 -19.30
C GLU A 231 -9.94 -9.63 -20.11
N LYS A 232 -8.86 -9.15 -19.50
CA LYS A 232 -7.92 -8.23 -20.14
C LYS A 232 -7.22 -8.83 -21.36
N MET A 233 -6.86 -10.12 -21.29
CA MET A 233 -6.18 -10.78 -22.41
C MET A 233 -7.16 -11.13 -23.54
N ALA A 234 -8.36 -11.58 -23.22
CA ALA A 234 -9.42 -11.81 -24.21
C ALA A 234 -9.74 -10.53 -24.98
N GLU A 235 -9.82 -9.38 -24.28
CA GLU A 235 -9.97 -8.06 -24.89
C GLU A 235 -8.79 -7.71 -25.82
N LYS A 236 -7.54 -7.93 -25.37
CA LYS A 236 -6.33 -7.68 -26.18
C LYS A 236 -6.33 -8.45 -27.50
N TYR A 237 -6.83 -9.68 -27.50
CA TYR A 237 -6.89 -10.54 -28.69
C TYR A 237 -8.25 -10.51 -29.40
N ASN A 238 -9.14 -9.59 -29.00
CA ASN A 238 -10.48 -9.41 -29.56
C ASN A 238 -11.28 -10.72 -29.65
N MET A 239 -11.25 -11.52 -28.59
CA MET A 239 -11.90 -12.82 -28.48
C MET A 239 -12.68 -12.94 -27.18
N SER A 240 -13.53 -13.96 -27.06
CA SER A 240 -14.25 -14.22 -25.80
C SER A 240 -13.33 -14.85 -24.75
N VAL A 241 -13.64 -14.67 -23.46
CA VAL A 241 -12.85 -15.28 -22.37
C VAL A 241 -12.73 -16.81 -22.50
N PRO A 242 -13.80 -17.57 -22.78
CA PRO A 242 -13.69 -19.01 -23.04
C PRO A 242 -12.75 -19.34 -24.21
N GLU A 243 -12.86 -18.60 -25.31
CA GLU A 243 -12.02 -18.81 -26.49
C GLU A 243 -10.55 -18.52 -26.23
N TYR A 244 -10.25 -17.46 -25.46
CA TYR A 244 -8.90 -17.14 -25.05
C TYR A 244 -8.31 -18.23 -24.14
N ILE A 245 -9.08 -18.73 -23.16
CA ILE A 245 -8.63 -19.79 -22.25
C ILE A 245 -8.26 -21.06 -23.03
N SER A 246 -9.08 -21.46 -24.01
CA SER A 246 -8.78 -22.63 -24.86
C SER A 246 -7.54 -22.46 -25.73
N LYS A 247 -7.20 -21.22 -26.12
CA LYS A 247 -6.06 -20.90 -26.99
C LYS A 247 -4.84 -20.33 -26.23
N GLU A 248 -4.89 -20.24 -24.90
CA GLU A 248 -3.85 -19.58 -24.09
C GLU A 248 -2.47 -20.16 -24.37
N HIS A 249 -2.35 -21.49 -24.39
CA HIS A 249 -1.09 -22.19 -24.62
C HIS A 249 -0.50 -21.92 -26.01
N GLU A 250 -1.34 -21.85 -27.05
CA GLU A 250 -0.91 -21.56 -28.42
C GLU A 250 -0.47 -20.10 -28.57
N ILE A 251 -1.24 -19.16 -27.99
CA ILE A 251 -0.92 -17.73 -28.03
C ILE A 251 0.39 -17.46 -27.26
N VAL A 252 0.58 -18.07 -26.09
CA VAL A 252 1.80 -17.93 -25.30
C VAL A 252 2.99 -18.54 -26.04
N ALA A 253 2.85 -19.73 -26.62
CA ALA A 253 3.90 -20.38 -27.40
C ALA A 253 4.30 -19.54 -28.63
N ALA A 254 3.33 -19.00 -29.36
CA ALA A 254 3.56 -18.13 -30.51
C ALA A 254 4.28 -16.84 -30.13
N ASN A 255 3.89 -16.21 -29.02
CA ASN A 255 4.57 -15.01 -28.50
C ASN A 255 6.01 -15.31 -28.06
N VAL A 256 6.25 -16.47 -27.43
CA VAL A 256 7.60 -16.88 -27.01
C VAL A 256 8.48 -17.21 -28.22
N ALA A 257 7.94 -17.87 -29.24
CA ALA A 257 8.66 -18.15 -30.49
C ALA A 257 9.02 -16.84 -31.21
N LYS A 258 8.06 -15.92 -31.35
CA LYS A 258 8.29 -14.61 -31.96
C LYS A 258 9.34 -13.79 -31.21
N ALA A 259 9.32 -13.83 -29.87
CA ALA A 259 10.34 -13.18 -29.05
C ALA A 259 11.74 -13.80 -29.21
N LYS A 260 11.83 -15.12 -29.47
CA LYS A 260 13.11 -15.80 -29.78
C LYS A 260 13.62 -15.43 -31.17
N ASP A 261 12.75 -15.42 -32.18
CA ASP A 261 13.11 -15.03 -33.55
C ASP A 261 13.54 -13.55 -33.63
N GLU A 262 12.87 -12.66 -32.89
CA GLU A 262 13.25 -11.24 -32.77
C GLU A 262 14.59 -11.09 -32.01
N ALA A 263 14.86 -11.94 -31.02
CA ALA A 263 16.13 -11.93 -30.28
C ALA A 263 17.31 -12.50 -31.10
N GLU A 264 17.07 -13.42 -32.04
CA GLU A 264 18.08 -13.95 -32.96
C GLU A 264 18.40 -12.94 -34.08
N LYS A 265 17.39 -12.26 -34.64
CA LYS A 265 17.62 -11.18 -35.62
C LYS A 265 18.41 -9.99 -35.06
N GLN A 266 18.28 -9.70 -33.76
CA GLN A 266 19.07 -8.66 -33.09
C GLN A 266 20.52 -9.07 -32.78
N LYS A 267 20.90 -10.34 -32.99
CA LYS A 267 22.29 -10.81 -32.83
C LYS A 267 23.10 -10.79 -34.12
N GLU A 268 22.47 -10.74 -35.29
CA GLU A 268 23.16 -10.68 -36.59
C GLU A 268 23.51 -9.25 -37.05
N GLU A 269 22.92 -8.21 -36.45
CA GLU A 269 23.28 -6.80 -36.71
C GLU A 269 23.97 -6.12 -35.52
N LYS A 270 25.25 -6.43 -35.27
CA LYS A 270 26.14 -5.52 -34.51
C LYS A 270 27.55 -5.49 -35.09
N ASN A 271 27.85 -4.42 -35.82
CA ASN A 271 29.21 -3.94 -36.07
C ASN A 271 29.48 -2.75 -35.12
N PRO A 272 30.63 -2.64 -34.41
CA PRO A 272 30.84 -1.60 -33.42
C PRO A 272 31.60 -0.40 -34.02
N ASN A 273 30.97 0.77 -34.07
CA ASN A 273 31.62 2.08 -34.03
C ASN A 273 30.56 3.18 -34.00
N ASN A 274 30.51 4.03 -32.96
CA ASN A 274 31.30 5.26 -32.92
C ASN A 274 31.00 6.06 -31.64
N ASN A 275 32.01 6.81 -31.20
CA ASN A 275 31.95 7.77 -30.11
C ASN A 275 31.15 9.05 -30.46
N GLN A 276 30.65 9.69 -29.39
CA GLN A 276 30.47 11.14 -29.21
C GLN A 276 29.31 11.84 -29.95
N THR A 277 28.32 12.36 -29.19
CA THR A 277 28.34 13.72 -28.62
C THR A 277 26.92 14.10 -28.16
N SER A 278 26.89 14.79 -27.02
CA SER A 278 25.77 15.47 -26.36
C SER A 278 24.79 16.20 -27.28
N SER A 279 23.49 15.96 -27.06
CA SER A 279 22.45 16.98 -27.17
C SER A 279 21.71 17.08 -25.85
N GLU A 280 22.03 18.14 -25.12
CA GLU A 280 21.29 18.62 -23.96
C GLU A 280 19.85 18.94 -24.40
N SER A 281 18.91 18.13 -23.93
CA SER A 281 17.48 18.47 -23.93
C SER A 281 16.95 18.11 -22.54
N THR A 282 16.40 19.12 -21.89
CA THR A 282 15.85 19.08 -20.54
C THR A 282 14.51 18.34 -20.54
N ASP A 283 14.49 17.03 -20.22
CA ASP A 283 13.34 16.32 -19.62
C ASP A 283 13.71 14.86 -19.26
N GLY A 284 13.35 14.35 -18.07
CA GLY A 284 13.53 12.93 -17.66
C GLY A 284 14.87 12.52 -17.00
N SER A 285 15.86 13.40 -16.88
CA SER A 285 17.21 13.07 -16.36
C SER A 285 17.22 12.52 -14.92
N TYR A 286 16.36 13.06 -14.04
CA TYR A 286 16.27 12.62 -12.65
C TYR A 286 15.75 11.18 -12.52
N SER A 287 14.65 10.87 -13.23
CA SER A 287 14.00 9.56 -13.19
C SER A 287 14.93 8.47 -13.72
N LYS A 288 15.66 8.73 -14.81
CA LYS A 288 16.70 7.80 -15.32
C LYS A 288 17.79 7.52 -14.28
N LYS A 289 18.29 8.56 -13.62
CA LYS A 289 19.32 8.43 -12.57
C LYS A 289 18.79 7.68 -11.35
N ALA A 290 17.55 7.93 -10.95
CA ALA A 290 16.89 7.24 -9.85
C ALA A 290 16.71 5.75 -10.14
N ILE A 291 16.20 5.40 -11.33
CA ILE A 291 16.06 4.01 -11.81
C ILE A 291 17.41 3.28 -11.74
N GLN A 292 18.46 3.86 -12.33
CA GLN A 292 19.79 3.25 -12.36
C GLN A 292 20.38 3.11 -10.95
N SER A 293 20.26 4.13 -10.11
CA SER A 293 20.81 4.09 -8.74
C SER A 293 20.14 3.03 -7.88
N THR A 294 18.82 2.89 -7.96
CA THR A 294 18.04 1.91 -7.21
C THR A 294 18.36 0.50 -7.69
N LEU A 295 18.40 0.24 -9.00
CA LEU A 295 18.73 -1.10 -9.52
C LEU A 295 20.16 -1.52 -9.20
N ASN A 296 21.13 -0.60 -9.28
CA ASN A 296 22.52 -0.89 -8.92
C ASN A 296 22.70 -1.15 -7.42
N ARG A 297 21.98 -0.40 -6.56
CA ARG A 297 21.95 -0.66 -5.12
C ARG A 297 21.33 -2.03 -4.84
N LEU A 298 20.17 -2.30 -5.42
CA LEU A 298 19.45 -3.54 -5.26
C LEU A 298 20.27 -4.76 -5.69
N ASN A 299 21.04 -4.65 -6.77
CA ASN A 299 21.92 -5.72 -7.20
C ASN A 299 23.01 -6.05 -6.17
N LYS A 300 23.62 -5.02 -5.57
CA LYS A 300 24.62 -5.20 -4.50
C LYS A 300 24.00 -5.81 -3.25
N ASP A 301 22.80 -5.35 -2.89
CA ASP A 301 22.08 -5.85 -1.71
C ASP A 301 21.70 -7.32 -1.90
N ILE A 302 21.21 -7.71 -3.08
CA ILE A 302 20.91 -9.10 -3.45
C ILE A 302 22.16 -9.99 -3.31
N ASP A 303 23.30 -9.54 -3.82
CA ASP A 303 24.55 -10.31 -3.72
C ASP A 303 25.01 -10.44 -2.26
N SER A 304 24.88 -9.37 -1.47
CA SER A 304 25.19 -9.38 -0.03
C SER A 304 24.26 -10.32 0.74
N TRP A 305 22.95 -10.29 0.49
CA TRP A 305 21.99 -11.17 1.15
C TRP A 305 22.21 -12.63 0.80
N LYS A 306 22.50 -12.94 -0.47
CA LYS A 306 22.90 -14.29 -0.87
C LYS A 306 24.16 -14.75 -0.14
N ALA A 307 25.17 -13.89 0.00
CA ALA A 307 26.39 -14.24 0.73
C ALA A 307 26.12 -14.56 2.21
N MET A 308 25.19 -13.82 2.83
CA MET A 308 24.78 -14.03 4.23
C MET A 308 23.89 -15.27 4.43
N ASN A 309 23.07 -15.61 3.42
CA ASN A 309 22.00 -16.61 3.53
C ASN A 309 22.27 -17.88 2.70
N GLY A 310 23.54 -18.26 2.51
CA GLY A 310 23.91 -19.53 1.85
C GLY A 310 23.47 -19.61 0.39
N GLY A 311 23.50 -18.49 -0.33
CA GLY A 311 23.12 -18.37 -1.74
C GLY A 311 21.62 -18.20 -2.00
N LYS A 312 20.79 -18.14 -0.95
CA LYS A 312 19.33 -18.02 -1.07
C LYS A 312 18.83 -16.70 -0.53
N LEU A 313 17.74 -16.20 -1.11
CA LEU A 313 17.05 -15.02 -0.61
C LEU A 313 15.91 -15.47 0.31
N ASN A 314 15.77 -14.82 1.47
CA ASN A 314 14.70 -15.11 2.42
C ASN A 314 13.46 -14.24 2.14
N LYS A 315 12.36 -14.48 2.87
CA LYS A 315 11.09 -13.76 2.67
C LYS A 315 11.20 -12.24 2.91
N ASN A 316 12.05 -11.80 3.84
CA ASN A 316 12.27 -10.39 4.10
C ASN A 316 13.08 -9.74 2.95
N ASP A 317 14.10 -10.42 2.44
CA ASP A 317 14.87 -9.98 1.27
C ASP A 317 13.94 -9.78 0.06
N MET A 318 13.04 -10.75 -0.19
CA MET A 318 12.02 -10.67 -1.25
C MET A 318 11.09 -9.48 -1.08
N ALA A 319 10.66 -9.17 0.15
CA ALA A 319 9.81 -8.02 0.41
C ALA A 319 10.51 -6.69 0.12
N VAL A 320 11.80 -6.58 0.47
CA VAL A 320 12.61 -5.39 0.15
C VAL A 320 12.80 -5.25 -1.36
N ILE A 321 13.12 -6.35 -2.06
CA ILE A 321 13.27 -6.37 -3.53
C ILE A 321 11.98 -5.92 -4.21
N ASN A 322 10.83 -6.43 -3.79
CA ASN A 322 9.56 -6.06 -4.39
C ASN A 322 9.20 -4.59 -4.13
N ASN A 323 9.57 -4.03 -2.97
CA ASN A 323 9.35 -2.61 -2.69
C ASN A 323 10.26 -1.72 -3.55
N ASP A 324 11.54 -2.06 -3.67
CA ASP A 324 12.48 -1.30 -4.50
C ASP A 324 12.13 -1.39 -6.00
N LEU A 325 11.66 -2.54 -6.48
CA LEU A 325 11.18 -2.68 -7.86
C LEU A 325 9.88 -1.91 -8.13
N LYS A 326 8.97 -1.79 -7.14
CA LYS A 326 7.80 -0.91 -7.23
C LYS A 326 8.21 0.56 -7.28
N PHE A 327 9.20 0.95 -6.49
CA PHE A 327 9.76 2.31 -6.52
C PHE A 327 10.42 2.62 -7.88
N VAL A 328 11.11 1.65 -8.49
CA VAL A 328 11.61 1.78 -9.87
C VAL A 328 10.46 1.98 -10.85
N LEU A 329 9.34 1.26 -10.69
CA LEU A 329 8.17 1.40 -11.55
C LEU A 329 7.53 2.79 -11.45
N GLU A 330 7.51 3.40 -10.26
CA GLU A 330 7.05 4.79 -10.07
C GLU A 330 7.91 5.77 -10.88
N HIS A 331 9.24 5.66 -10.80
CA HIS A 331 10.12 6.51 -11.61
C HIS A 331 10.06 6.24 -13.11
N VAL A 332 9.68 5.04 -13.54
CA VAL A 332 9.43 4.78 -14.97
C VAL A 332 8.16 5.47 -15.45
N GLN A 333 7.14 5.61 -14.60
CA GLN A 333 5.93 6.37 -14.90
C GLN A 333 6.20 7.88 -14.91
N ASP A 334 7.05 8.36 -14.00
CA ASP A 334 7.52 9.75 -14.03
C ASP A 334 8.29 10.01 -15.33
N LEU A 335 9.22 9.12 -15.69
CA LEU A 335 9.97 9.22 -16.95
C LEU A 335 9.04 9.24 -18.16
N GLU A 336 8.04 8.35 -18.20
CA GLU A 336 7.03 8.34 -19.26
C GLU A 336 6.23 9.64 -19.36
N SER A 337 5.96 10.27 -18.22
CA SER A 337 5.25 11.55 -18.18
C SER A 337 6.10 12.69 -18.74
N ASP A 338 7.42 12.63 -18.53
CA ASP A 338 8.40 13.63 -18.98
C ASP A 338 8.75 13.46 -20.47
N VAL A 339 9.05 12.23 -20.92
CA VAL A 339 9.58 11.98 -22.27
C VAL A 339 8.58 11.33 -23.24
N GLY A 340 7.36 11.05 -22.77
CA GLY A 340 6.31 10.36 -23.51
C GLY A 340 6.48 8.84 -23.56
N THR A 341 5.38 8.13 -23.76
CA THR A 341 5.38 6.67 -23.90
C THR A 341 6.11 6.24 -25.17
N ASN A 342 7.07 5.33 -25.02
CA ASN A 342 7.74 4.67 -26.14
C ASN A 342 7.87 3.16 -25.90
N SER A 343 8.24 2.41 -26.94
CA SER A 343 8.35 0.94 -26.87
C SER A 343 9.36 0.48 -25.81
N GLN A 344 10.41 1.24 -25.52
CA GLN A 344 11.44 0.87 -24.54
C GLN A 344 10.91 1.00 -23.11
N ILE A 345 10.18 2.09 -22.81
CA ILE A 345 9.52 2.32 -21.52
C ILE A 345 8.47 1.24 -21.24
N GLU A 346 7.64 0.89 -22.23
CA GLU A 346 6.63 -0.17 -22.08
C GLU A 346 7.27 -1.55 -21.87
N GLN A 347 8.30 -1.89 -22.65
CA GLN A 347 9.05 -3.13 -22.48
C GLN A 347 9.70 -3.19 -21.09
N PHE A 348 10.23 -2.07 -20.61
CA PHE A 348 10.87 -2.01 -19.29
C PHE A 348 9.85 -2.18 -18.14
N LYS A 349 8.66 -1.56 -18.22
CA LYS A 349 7.58 -1.81 -17.25
C LYS A 349 7.17 -3.27 -17.21
N ILE A 350 7.04 -3.91 -18.38
CA ILE A 350 6.71 -5.34 -18.47
C ILE A 350 7.80 -6.17 -17.81
N ALA A 351 9.08 -5.84 -18.04
CA ALA A 351 10.20 -6.55 -17.46
C ALA A 351 10.28 -6.39 -15.93
N ILE A 352 10.01 -5.20 -15.39
CA ILE A 352 9.94 -4.97 -13.93
C ILE A 352 8.84 -5.84 -13.32
N ASN A 353 7.63 -5.80 -13.86
CA ASN A 353 6.52 -6.61 -13.36
C ASN A 353 6.81 -8.12 -13.45
N SER A 354 7.47 -8.56 -14.53
CA SER A 354 7.93 -9.94 -14.67
C SER A 354 8.98 -10.31 -13.61
N HIS A 355 9.89 -9.40 -13.24
CA HIS A 355 10.89 -9.66 -12.20
C HIS A 355 10.27 -9.71 -10.81
N ILE A 356 9.32 -8.84 -10.49
CA ILE A 356 8.55 -8.90 -9.23
C ILE A 356 7.92 -10.28 -9.08
N ASN A 357 7.19 -10.73 -10.11
CA ASN A 357 6.58 -12.07 -10.10
C ASN A 357 7.62 -13.18 -10.00
N ALA A 358 8.76 -13.05 -10.69
CA ALA A 358 9.82 -14.04 -10.67
C ALA A 358 10.50 -14.16 -9.30
N PHE A 359 10.67 -13.06 -8.56
CA PHE A 359 11.14 -13.10 -7.18
C PHE A 359 10.10 -13.71 -6.25
N GLU A 360 8.82 -13.37 -6.40
CA GLU A 360 7.74 -13.94 -5.58
C GLU A 360 7.63 -15.48 -5.69
N ILE A 361 7.89 -16.03 -6.88
CA ILE A 361 7.89 -17.48 -7.11
C ILE A 361 9.29 -18.12 -6.99
N GLY A 362 10.32 -17.34 -6.64
CA GLY A 362 11.69 -17.81 -6.47
C GLY A 362 12.40 -18.26 -7.77
N SER A 363 11.92 -17.83 -8.95
CA SER A 363 12.52 -18.13 -10.25
C SER A 363 13.53 -17.09 -10.73
N ALA A 364 13.54 -15.89 -10.11
CA ALA A 364 14.60 -14.90 -10.28
C ALA A 364 15.51 -14.85 -9.06
N ASN A 365 16.78 -14.62 -9.32
CA ASN A 365 17.80 -14.45 -8.30
C ASN A 365 18.60 -13.16 -8.45
N ASP A 366 18.44 -12.38 -9.52
CA ASP A 366 19.15 -11.12 -9.74
C ASP A 366 18.30 -10.10 -10.52
N VAL A 367 18.81 -8.86 -10.62
CA VAL A 367 18.19 -7.76 -11.38
C VAL A 367 19.07 -7.29 -12.54
N SER A 368 20.07 -8.09 -12.94
CA SER A 368 21.06 -7.72 -13.97
C SER A 368 20.40 -7.41 -15.32
N LYS A 369 19.35 -8.16 -15.67
CA LYS A 369 18.56 -7.92 -16.88
C LYS A 369 17.84 -6.58 -16.85
N LEU A 370 17.33 -6.16 -15.68
CA LEU A 370 16.70 -4.86 -15.52
C LEU A 370 17.74 -3.73 -15.63
N ILE A 371 18.95 -3.90 -15.10
CA ILE A 371 20.02 -2.91 -15.24
C ILE A 371 20.36 -2.69 -16.73
N ILE A 372 20.50 -3.77 -17.50
CA ILE A 372 20.80 -3.68 -18.93
C ILE A 372 19.70 -2.93 -19.69
N GLN A 373 18.44 -3.23 -19.38
CA GLN A 373 17.30 -2.57 -20.02
C GLN A 373 17.14 -1.11 -19.58
N ALA A 374 17.44 -0.79 -18.32
CA ALA A 374 17.42 0.58 -17.80
C ALA A 374 18.46 1.48 -18.49
N ASN A 375 19.59 0.91 -18.94
CA ASN A 375 20.60 1.65 -19.71
C ASN A 375 20.17 1.96 -21.15
N ALA A 376 19.10 1.32 -21.62
CA ALA A 376 18.52 1.57 -22.94
C ALA A 376 17.33 2.57 -22.91
N LEU A 377 17.00 3.12 -21.74
CA LEU A 377 15.98 4.18 -21.55
C LEU A 377 16.54 5.57 -21.80
#